data_AF-A0A1D6FKF0-F1
#
_entry.id   AF-A0A1D6FKF0-F1
#
_cell.length_a   1.000
_cell.length_b   1.000
_cell.length_c   1.000
_cell.angle_alpha   90.00
_cell.angle_beta   90.00
_cell.angle_gamma   90.00
#
_symmetry.space_group_name_H-M   'P 1'
#
loop_
_entity.id
_entity.type
_entity.pdbx_description
1 polymer ?
#
loop_
_entity_poly.entity_id
_entity_poly.type
_entity_poly.pdbx_seq_one_letter_code
_entity_poly.pdbx_strand_id
1 'polypeptide(L)'
;MVDGNGLLHPREYWCDGSDADSSRKKPGYVIVIGATNKPDVVDQTLQRPERFDREIYLGVPDVKSRKQILMMLSRKLRLEGQFDFLKIARATPGFLGADLKALVNNAGYLAMKRIINKRRAQYCSEVKEATKLVQPSLRREGFSSIPDVTWDNVGGLYSLRKEFHRYIRCIKSPEDCDLFGVRMQDGFLLFGPPGCGKTLIAKAVAHEAGANFIHIKGPDILKKYVGDSESEIRKIFNRARTNAPCIVFFDEVKFVSNAFYK
;
A
#
# COMPACT_ATOMS: atom_id res chain seq x y z
N MET A 1 -46.10 -48.16 49.65
CA MET A 1 -46.74 -49.35 50.25
C MET A 1 -46.75 -50.41 49.16
N VAL A 2 -46.21 -51.58 49.46
CA VAL A 2 -45.95 -52.68 48.51
C VAL A 2 -46.97 -53.78 48.82
N ASP A 3 -47.69 -54.26 47.81
CA ASP A 3 -48.54 -55.44 47.95
C ASP A 3 -47.81 -56.70 47.49
N GLY A 4 -48.25 -57.85 48.03
CA GLY A 4 -47.54 -59.14 48.09
C GLY A 4 -47.22 -59.88 46.79
N ASN A 5 -47.00 -59.20 45.66
CA ASN A 5 -46.51 -59.78 44.40
C ASN A 5 -45.34 -59.03 43.75
N GLY A 6 -44.68 -58.10 44.47
CA GLY A 6 -43.32 -57.63 44.10
C GLY A 6 -43.17 -56.85 42.77
N LEU A 7 -44.24 -56.33 42.18
CA LEU A 7 -44.21 -55.49 40.98
C LEU A 7 -44.58 -54.04 41.31
N LEU A 8 -43.68 -53.11 40.98
CA LEU A 8 -43.89 -51.67 41.07
C LEU A 8 -44.84 -51.23 39.95
N HIS A 9 -46.05 -50.79 40.30
CA HIS A 9 -46.93 -50.08 39.37
C HIS A 9 -46.41 -48.65 39.14
N PRO A 10 -46.29 -48.17 37.88
CA PRO A 10 -46.06 -46.76 37.61
C PRO A 10 -47.26 -45.93 38.07
N ARG A 11 -47.01 -44.86 38.83
CA ARG A 11 -48.04 -43.87 39.22
C ARG A 11 -48.62 -43.22 37.96
N GLU A 12 -49.88 -43.53 37.64
CA GLU A 12 -50.68 -42.76 36.70
C GLU A 12 -51.03 -41.40 37.34
N TYR A 13 -50.46 -40.33 36.80
CA TYR A 13 -50.99 -38.98 36.99
C TYR A 13 -51.96 -38.71 35.84
N TRP A 14 -53.23 -38.59 36.20
CA TRP A 14 -54.29 -38.06 35.36
C TRP A 14 -54.00 -36.60 35.01
N CYS A 15 -54.00 -36.27 33.71
CA CYS A 15 -54.41 -34.95 33.23
C CYS A 15 -55.61 -35.16 32.32
N ASP A 16 -56.75 -34.71 32.81
CA ASP A 16 -58.03 -34.62 32.13
C ASP A 16 -58.02 -33.46 31.11
N GLY A 17 -58.86 -33.54 30.08
CA GLY A 17 -59.16 -32.42 29.20
C GLY A 17 -58.79 -32.58 27.73
N SER A 18 -59.76 -33.10 26.97
CA SER A 18 -60.19 -32.65 25.64
C SER A 18 -59.18 -31.96 24.71
N ASP A 19 -58.76 -32.65 23.66
CA ASP A 19 -58.77 -32.11 22.29
C ASP A 19 -58.71 -33.27 21.28
N ALA A 20 -59.90 -33.63 20.79
CA ALA A 20 -60.09 -34.52 19.66
C ALA A 20 -60.08 -33.68 18.38
N ASP A 21 -58.90 -33.51 17.78
CA ASP A 21 -58.64 -33.61 16.33
C ASP A 21 -57.23 -33.10 16.03
N SER A 22 -56.29 -34.01 15.82
CA SER A 22 -55.15 -33.73 14.96
C SER A 22 -54.62 -35.05 14.42
N SER A 23 -54.71 -35.19 13.09
CA SER A 23 -53.95 -36.18 12.34
C SER A 23 -52.53 -36.28 12.91
N ARG A 24 -52.19 -37.43 13.53
CA ARG A 24 -50.87 -37.66 14.13
C ARG A 24 -49.82 -37.63 13.01
N LYS A 25 -49.32 -36.45 12.67
CA LYS A 25 -48.13 -36.28 11.83
C LYS A 25 -47.03 -37.09 12.52
N LYS A 26 -46.46 -38.05 11.80
CA LYS A 26 -45.29 -38.78 12.29
C LYS A 26 -44.27 -37.74 12.76
N PRO A 27 -43.70 -37.88 13.97
CA PRO A 27 -42.69 -36.93 14.43
C PRO A 27 -41.56 -36.87 13.38
N GLY A 28 -41.11 -35.65 13.07
CA GLY A 28 -40.02 -35.43 12.13
C GLY A 28 -38.69 -35.95 12.70
N TYR A 29 -37.77 -36.34 11.82
CA TYR A 29 -36.43 -36.79 12.22
C TYR A 29 -35.50 -35.59 12.42
N VAL A 30 -34.74 -35.59 13.53
CA VAL A 30 -33.69 -34.61 13.84
C VAL A 30 -32.37 -35.35 14.03
N ILE A 31 -31.29 -34.81 13.45
CA ILE A 31 -29.93 -35.32 13.63
C ILE A 31 -29.10 -34.23 14.31
N VAL A 32 -28.35 -34.60 15.34
CA VAL A 32 -27.42 -33.71 16.06
C VAL A 32 -25.99 -34.05 15.66
N ILE A 33 -25.22 -33.05 15.21
CA ILE A 33 -23.81 -33.20 14.82
C ILE A 33 -22.97 -32.28 15.71
N GLY A 34 -22.01 -32.86 16.43
CA GLY A 34 -21.01 -32.13 17.22
C GLY A 34 -19.63 -32.19 16.56
N ALA A 35 -18.79 -31.18 16.79
CA ALA A 35 -17.40 -31.16 16.33
C ALA A 35 -16.49 -30.73 17.48
N THR A 36 -15.40 -31.48 17.68
CA THR A 36 -14.36 -31.18 18.68
C THR A 36 -12.99 -31.52 18.12
N ASN A 37 -11.97 -30.76 18.49
CA ASN A 37 -10.57 -31.08 18.21
C ASN A 37 -9.94 -31.95 19.32
N LYS A 38 -10.67 -32.16 20.42
CA LYS A 38 -10.24 -32.89 21.61
C LYS A 38 -11.38 -33.82 22.04
N PRO A 39 -11.49 -35.03 21.48
CA PRO A 39 -12.53 -35.97 21.85
C PRO A 39 -12.38 -36.46 23.30
N ASP A 40 -11.14 -36.46 23.82
CA ASP A 40 -10.75 -36.86 25.17
C ASP A 40 -11.30 -35.95 26.27
N VAL A 41 -11.60 -34.68 25.97
CA VAL A 41 -12.18 -33.72 26.93
C VAL A 41 -13.69 -33.59 26.85
N VAL A 42 -14.34 -34.36 25.96
CA VAL A 42 -15.80 -34.38 25.87
C VAL A 42 -16.36 -35.10 27.09
N ASP A 43 -17.37 -34.51 27.72
CA ASP A 43 -18.05 -35.10 28.87
C ASP A 43 -18.57 -36.51 28.51
N GLN A 44 -18.16 -37.52 29.28
CA GLN A 44 -18.56 -38.93 29.07
C GLN A 44 -20.08 -39.12 29.10
N THR A 45 -20.83 -38.22 29.75
CA THR A 45 -22.30 -38.25 29.73
C THR A 45 -22.86 -37.99 28.33
N LEU A 46 -22.15 -37.24 27.48
CA LEU A 46 -22.56 -36.96 26.10
C LEU A 46 -22.29 -38.14 25.15
N GLN A 47 -21.34 -39.01 25.48
CA GLN A 47 -20.99 -40.22 24.72
C GLN A 47 -21.87 -41.44 25.07
N ARG A 48 -22.86 -41.26 25.96
CA ARG A 48 -23.80 -42.34 26.31
C ARG A 48 -24.72 -42.66 25.13
N PRO A 49 -25.22 -43.91 25.04
CA PRO A 49 -26.25 -44.29 24.08
C PRO A 49 -27.41 -43.29 24.06
N GLU A 50 -27.99 -43.06 22.88
CA GLU A 50 -29.08 -42.10 22.61
C GLU A 50 -28.67 -40.60 22.64
N ARG A 51 -27.37 -40.31 22.71
CA ARG A 51 -26.82 -38.93 22.59
C ARG A 51 -25.84 -38.86 21.41
N PHE A 52 -24.53 -38.79 21.67
CA PHE A 52 -23.49 -38.95 20.65
C PHE A 52 -22.99 -40.39 20.67
N ASP A 53 -23.78 -41.29 20.12
CA ASP A 53 -23.52 -42.73 20.06
C ASP A 53 -22.63 -43.14 18.86
N ARG A 54 -22.39 -42.22 17.92
CA ARG A 54 -21.53 -42.39 16.73
C ARG A 54 -20.42 -41.35 16.69
N GLU A 55 -19.18 -41.82 16.68
CA GLU A 55 -17.99 -40.98 16.48
C GLU A 55 -17.37 -41.23 15.10
N ILE A 56 -17.02 -40.15 14.40
CA ILE A 56 -16.35 -40.21 13.09
C ILE A 56 -15.04 -39.43 13.20
N TYR A 57 -13.92 -40.12 13.03
CA TYR A 57 -12.61 -39.50 13.01
C TYR A 57 -12.31 -38.87 11.63
N LEU A 58 -12.03 -37.56 11.62
CA LEU A 58 -11.56 -36.84 10.44
C LEU A 58 -10.04 -36.70 10.49
N GLY A 59 -9.33 -37.57 9.77
CA GLY A 59 -7.89 -37.58 9.68
C GLY A 59 -7.29 -36.53 8.75
N VAL A 60 -5.96 -36.43 8.76
CA VAL A 60 -5.20 -35.61 7.80
C VAL A 60 -5.45 -36.12 6.37
N PRO A 61 -5.80 -35.25 5.41
CA PRO A 61 -6.12 -35.68 4.06
C PRO A 61 -4.89 -36.24 3.34
N ASP A 62 -5.07 -37.34 2.61
CA ASP A 62 -4.07 -37.94 1.74
C ASP A 62 -3.86 -37.10 0.46
N VAL A 63 -2.89 -37.50 -0.40
CA VAL A 63 -2.57 -36.76 -1.63
C VAL A 63 -3.80 -36.61 -2.53
N LYS A 64 -4.64 -37.66 -2.65
CA LYS A 64 -5.83 -37.65 -3.50
C LYS A 64 -6.88 -36.67 -2.96
N SER A 65 -7.11 -36.68 -1.65
CA SER A 65 -8.03 -35.78 -0.95
C SER A 65 -7.55 -34.34 -1.04
N ARG A 66 -6.25 -34.06 -0.83
CA ARG A 66 -5.68 -32.70 -1.00
C ARG A 66 -5.86 -32.19 -2.42
N LYS A 67 -5.67 -33.03 -3.45
CA LYS A 67 -5.95 -32.66 -4.85
C LYS A 67 -7.41 -32.23 -5.02
N GLN A 68 -8.37 -32.99 -4.49
CA GLN A 68 -9.80 -32.65 -4.58
C GLN A 68 -10.14 -31.36 -3.84
N ILE A 69 -9.59 -31.17 -2.63
CA ILE A 69 -9.75 -29.93 -1.86
C ILE A 69 -9.21 -28.73 -2.65
N LEU A 70 -8.01 -28.83 -3.22
CA LEU A 70 -7.40 -27.78 -4.04
C LEU A 70 -8.24 -27.45 -5.28
N MET A 71 -8.80 -28.46 -5.97
CA MET A 71 -9.71 -28.25 -7.10
C MET A 71 -10.98 -27.48 -6.67
N MET A 72 -11.56 -27.85 -5.54
CA MET A 72 -12.76 -27.18 -5.00
C MET A 72 -12.45 -25.73 -4.61
N LEU A 73 -11.37 -25.50 -3.86
CA LEU A 73 -10.96 -24.16 -3.43
C LEU A 73 -10.62 -23.25 -4.61
N SER A 74 -10.14 -23.81 -5.71
CA SER A 74 -9.75 -23.06 -6.90
C SER A 74 -10.89 -22.88 -7.92
N ARG A 75 -12.10 -23.38 -7.67
CA ARG A 75 -13.21 -23.37 -8.63
C ARG A 75 -13.61 -21.98 -9.13
N LYS A 76 -13.41 -20.95 -8.30
CA LYS A 76 -13.73 -19.55 -8.63
C LYS A 76 -12.54 -18.78 -9.23
N LEU A 77 -11.37 -19.41 -9.34
CA LEU A 77 -10.16 -18.78 -9.85
C LEU A 77 -10.04 -18.99 -11.36
N ARG A 78 -9.53 -17.97 -12.05
CA ARG A 78 -9.11 -18.08 -13.45
C ARG A 78 -7.68 -18.59 -13.49
N LEU A 79 -7.52 -19.89 -13.72
CA LEU A 79 -6.22 -20.55 -13.85
C LEU A 79 -5.83 -20.61 -15.32
N GLU A 80 -4.56 -20.34 -15.62
CA GLU A 80 -4.02 -20.36 -16.97
C GLU A 80 -3.34 -21.70 -17.27
N GLY A 81 -3.57 -22.23 -18.48
CA GLY A 81 -2.94 -23.45 -18.97
C GLY A 81 -3.40 -24.74 -18.26
N GLN A 82 -2.60 -25.80 -18.40
CA GLN A 82 -2.83 -27.08 -17.72
C GLN A 82 -2.37 -26.99 -16.26
N PHE A 83 -3.28 -26.60 -15.36
CA PHE A 83 -2.96 -26.44 -13.95
C PHE A 83 -2.92 -27.80 -13.22
N ASP A 84 -1.73 -28.24 -12.83
CA ASP A 84 -1.53 -29.54 -12.17
C ASP A 84 -1.70 -29.47 -10.64
N PHE A 85 -2.93 -29.73 -10.19
CA PHE A 85 -3.25 -29.86 -8.77
C PHE A 85 -2.55 -31.04 -8.08
N LEU A 86 -2.19 -32.10 -8.81
CA LEU A 86 -1.56 -33.28 -8.22
C LEU A 86 -0.13 -32.95 -7.76
N LYS A 87 0.59 -32.13 -8.52
CA LYS A 87 1.92 -31.64 -8.13
C LYS A 87 1.88 -30.86 -6.81
N ILE A 88 0.90 -29.97 -6.65
CA ILE A 88 0.72 -29.18 -5.42
C ILE A 88 0.34 -30.09 -4.25
N ALA A 89 -0.59 -31.03 -4.46
CA ALA A 89 -1.00 -31.98 -3.44
C ALA A 89 0.17 -32.85 -2.93
N ARG A 90 1.09 -33.27 -3.81
CA ARG A 90 2.33 -33.98 -3.43
C ARG A 90 3.29 -33.12 -2.62
N ALA A 91 3.36 -31.82 -2.92
CA ALA A 91 4.24 -30.86 -2.23
C ALA A 91 3.69 -30.35 -0.88
N THR A 92 2.51 -30.79 -0.45
CA THR A 92 1.81 -30.30 0.76
C THR A 92 1.50 -31.42 1.77
N PRO A 93 2.47 -32.29 2.14
CA PRO A 93 2.22 -33.30 3.16
C PRO A 93 1.83 -32.67 4.50
N GLY A 94 0.84 -33.24 5.18
CA GLY A 94 0.37 -32.75 6.48
C GLY A 94 -0.61 -31.56 6.40
N PHE A 95 -0.81 -30.95 5.24
CA PHE A 95 -1.70 -29.78 5.12
C PHE A 95 -3.16 -30.19 5.28
N LEU A 96 -3.88 -29.45 6.11
CA LEU A 96 -5.33 -29.57 6.31
C LEU A 96 -6.08 -28.64 5.34
N GLY A 97 -7.41 -28.69 5.36
CA GLY A 97 -8.26 -27.85 4.51
C GLY A 97 -8.02 -26.34 4.70
N ALA A 98 -7.74 -25.91 5.93
CA ALA A 98 -7.43 -24.51 6.24
C ALA A 98 -6.10 -24.06 5.61
N ASP A 99 -5.07 -24.89 5.71
CA ASP A 99 -3.74 -24.60 5.16
C ASP A 99 -3.77 -24.52 3.63
N LEU A 100 -4.47 -25.46 2.97
CA LEU A 100 -4.67 -25.43 1.52
C LEU A 100 -5.44 -24.19 1.07
N LYS A 101 -6.43 -23.74 1.85
CA LYS A 101 -7.15 -22.49 1.59
C LYS A 101 -6.25 -21.27 1.72
N ALA A 102 -5.42 -21.22 2.76
CA ALA A 102 -4.44 -20.15 2.95
C ALA A 102 -3.43 -20.11 1.79
N LEU A 103 -2.94 -21.29 1.36
CA LEU A 103 -2.04 -21.43 0.22
C LEU A 103 -2.64 -20.83 -1.06
N VAL A 104 -3.88 -21.21 -1.39
CA VAL A 104 -4.59 -20.72 -2.58
C VAL A 104 -4.79 -19.20 -2.52
N ASN A 105 -5.20 -18.67 -1.36
CA ASN A 105 -5.39 -17.23 -1.17
C ASN A 105 -4.09 -16.44 -1.35
N ASN A 106 -2.99 -16.91 -0.74
CA ASN A 106 -1.68 -16.27 -0.85
C ASN A 106 -1.16 -16.31 -2.29
N ALA A 107 -1.32 -17.43 -2.99
CA ALA A 107 -0.97 -17.53 -4.40
C ALA A 107 -1.77 -16.53 -5.25
N GLY A 108 -3.09 -16.41 -5.00
CA GLY A 108 -3.96 -15.44 -5.67
C GLY A 108 -3.53 -13.99 -5.41
N TYR A 109 -3.21 -13.63 -4.17
CA TYR A 109 -2.71 -12.31 -3.80
C TYR A 109 -1.40 -11.98 -4.54
N LEU A 110 -0.45 -12.91 -4.57
CA LEU A 110 0.81 -12.72 -5.28
C LEU A 110 0.61 -12.54 -6.78
N ALA A 111 -0.29 -13.30 -7.39
CA ALA A 111 -0.64 -13.14 -8.80
C ALA A 111 -1.26 -11.75 -9.08
N MET A 112 -2.20 -11.30 -8.26
CA MET A 112 -2.82 -9.98 -8.38
C MET A 112 -1.79 -8.85 -8.26
N LYS A 113 -0.90 -8.93 -7.26
CA LYS A 113 0.17 -7.95 -7.05
C LYS A 113 1.07 -7.82 -8.28
N ARG A 114 1.42 -8.93 -8.95
CA ARG A 114 2.19 -8.92 -10.20
C ARG A 114 1.45 -8.20 -11.33
N ILE A 115 0.15 -8.46 -11.50
CA ILE A 115 -0.68 -7.82 -12.53
C ILE A 115 -0.74 -6.31 -12.33
N ILE A 116 -1.02 -5.86 -11.10
CA ILE A 116 -1.11 -4.43 -10.77
C ILE A 116 0.23 -3.74 -11.03
N ASN A 117 1.35 -4.33 -10.60
CA ASN A 117 2.67 -3.75 -10.80
C ASN A 117 3.04 -3.66 -12.30
N LYS A 118 2.74 -4.70 -13.08
CA LYS A 118 2.97 -4.69 -14.53
C LYS A 118 2.16 -3.60 -15.21
N ARG A 119 0.87 -3.45 -14.87
CA ARG A 119 0.01 -2.39 -15.41
C ARG A 119 0.49 -0.99 -15.04
N ARG A 120 0.93 -0.78 -13.80
CA ARG A 120 1.51 0.51 -13.37
C ARG A 120 2.77 0.86 -14.15
N ALA A 121 3.68 -0.10 -14.31
CA ALA A 121 4.92 0.12 -15.07
C ALA A 121 4.63 0.46 -16.54
N GLN A 122 3.69 -0.27 -17.16
CA GLN A 122 3.24 0.00 -18.52
C GLN A 122 2.62 1.40 -18.65
N TYR A 123 1.70 1.77 -17.76
CA TYR A 123 1.09 3.10 -17.73
C TYR A 123 2.14 4.22 -17.57
N CYS A 124 3.10 4.06 -16.66
CA CYS A 124 4.18 5.04 -16.50
C CYS A 124 5.05 5.17 -17.77
N SER A 125 5.23 4.08 -18.52
CA SER A 125 5.95 4.11 -19.80
C SER A 125 5.15 4.85 -20.87
N GLU A 126 3.86 4.53 -21.01
CA GLU A 126 2.95 5.16 -21.97
C GLU A 126 2.81 6.67 -21.72
N VAL A 127 2.67 7.08 -20.45
CA VAL A 127 2.64 8.49 -20.06
C VAL A 127 3.95 9.19 -20.42
N LYS A 128 5.12 8.56 -20.17
CA LYS A 128 6.43 9.11 -20.55
C LYS A 128 6.56 9.29 -22.06
N GLU A 129 6.01 8.39 -22.86
CA GLU A 129 6.00 8.54 -24.32
C GLU A 129 5.04 9.64 -24.77
N ALA A 130 3.84 9.70 -24.20
CA ALA A 130 2.87 10.75 -24.49
C ALA A 130 3.41 12.15 -24.17
N THR A 131 4.15 12.30 -23.07
CA THR A 131 4.80 13.59 -22.72
C THR A 131 5.85 14.05 -23.71
N LYS A 132 6.41 13.16 -24.55
CA LYS A 132 7.32 13.57 -25.64
C LYS A 132 6.57 14.16 -26.84
N LEU A 133 5.30 13.79 -27.01
CA LEU A 133 4.46 14.23 -28.13
C LEU A 133 3.80 15.59 -27.88
N VAL A 134 3.71 16.02 -26.61
CA VAL A 134 3.09 17.29 -26.23
C VAL A 134 4.18 18.30 -25.88
N GLN A 135 4.28 19.40 -26.62
CA GLN A 135 5.11 20.53 -26.21
C GLN A 135 4.37 21.38 -25.16
N PRO A 136 4.99 21.66 -24.00
CA PRO A 136 4.42 22.60 -23.04
C PRO A 136 4.39 24.01 -23.64
N SER A 137 3.23 24.65 -23.61
CA SER A 137 3.03 26.04 -24.06
C SER A 137 3.93 27.05 -23.34
N LEU A 138 4.43 26.69 -22.15
CA LEU A 138 5.30 27.52 -21.30
C LEU A 138 6.77 27.63 -21.77
N ARG A 139 7.22 26.89 -22.79
CA ARG A 139 8.61 26.99 -23.31
C ARG A 139 8.91 28.28 -24.08
N ARG A 140 7.90 29.12 -24.38
CA ARG A 140 8.08 30.32 -25.22
C ARG A 140 8.78 31.51 -24.54
N GLU A 141 9.10 31.44 -23.24
CA GLU A 141 9.66 32.59 -22.51
C GLU A 141 11.00 32.29 -21.79
N GLY A 142 11.84 31.39 -22.31
CA GLY A 142 13.20 31.21 -21.76
C GLY A 142 13.29 30.54 -20.38
N PHE A 143 12.22 29.86 -19.95
CA PHE A 143 12.20 29.10 -18.69
C PHE A 143 12.58 27.63 -18.93
N SER A 144 13.61 27.15 -18.23
CA SER A 144 14.01 25.74 -18.28
C SER A 144 13.08 24.90 -17.41
N SER A 145 12.33 23.98 -18.02
CA SER A 145 11.87 22.77 -17.31
C SER A 145 13.11 22.05 -16.78
N ILE A 146 13.05 21.52 -15.55
CA ILE A 146 14.08 20.77 -14.78
C ILE A 146 15.48 20.73 -15.44
N PRO A 147 16.53 21.35 -14.86
CA PRO A 147 17.86 21.44 -15.49
C PRO A 147 18.47 20.07 -15.80
N ASP A 148 19.18 19.89 -16.91
CA ASP A 148 19.82 18.61 -17.26
C ASP A 148 21.15 18.33 -16.51
N VAL A 149 21.57 19.23 -15.62
CA VAL A 149 22.84 19.11 -14.88
C VAL A 149 22.67 18.16 -13.71
N THR A 150 23.54 17.16 -13.59
CA THR A 150 23.53 16.18 -12.49
C THR A 150 24.70 16.39 -11.54
N TRP A 151 24.69 15.71 -10.39
CA TRP A 151 25.82 15.75 -9.45
C TRP A 151 27.11 15.14 -10.02
N ASP A 152 27.03 14.31 -11.06
CA ASP A 152 28.21 13.79 -11.74
C ASP A 152 28.96 14.90 -12.50
N ASN A 153 28.29 16.02 -12.79
CA ASN A 153 28.90 17.22 -13.35
C ASN A 153 29.52 18.14 -12.29
N VAL A 154 29.44 17.80 -11.00
CA VAL A 154 29.92 18.62 -9.87
C VAL A 154 31.02 17.87 -9.10
N GLY A 155 32.28 18.21 -9.38
CA GLY A 155 33.43 17.61 -8.71
C GLY A 155 33.74 18.21 -7.32
N GLY A 156 34.19 17.38 -6.37
CA GLY A 156 34.86 17.81 -5.14
C GLY A 156 33.98 18.41 -4.03
N LEU A 157 32.65 18.45 -4.18
CA LEU A 157 31.73 19.14 -3.27
C LEU A 157 30.77 18.19 -2.53
N TYR A 158 31.26 17.00 -2.15
CA TYR A 158 30.45 15.95 -1.52
C TYR A 158 29.86 16.35 -0.16
N SER A 159 30.54 17.20 0.61
CA SER A 159 30.05 17.73 1.89
C SER A 159 28.78 18.57 1.69
N LEU A 160 28.79 19.46 0.71
CA LEU A 160 27.65 20.30 0.36
C LEU A 160 26.48 19.47 -0.18
N ARG A 161 26.76 18.42 -0.97
CA ARG A 161 25.74 17.47 -1.42
C ARG A 161 25.02 16.80 -0.25
N LYS A 162 25.76 16.37 0.79
CA LYS A 162 25.16 15.78 2.00
C LYS A 162 24.25 16.75 2.74
N GLU A 163 24.61 18.03 2.77
CA GLU A 163 23.80 19.09 3.39
C GLU A 163 22.47 19.27 2.65
N PHE A 164 22.51 19.40 1.32
CA PHE A 164 21.29 19.53 0.50
C PHE A 164 20.44 18.26 0.44
N HIS A 165 21.00 17.09 0.72
CA HIS A 165 20.27 15.81 0.64
C HIS A 165 18.98 15.80 1.47
N ARG A 166 19.00 16.40 2.68
CA ARG A 166 17.81 16.50 3.54
C ARG A 166 16.71 17.35 2.88
N TYR A 167 17.09 18.49 2.31
CA TYR A 167 16.18 19.43 1.65
C TYR A 167 15.61 18.85 0.35
N ILE A 168 16.44 18.17 -0.45
CA ILE A 168 16.02 17.48 -1.67
C ILE A 168 14.98 16.41 -1.36
N ARG A 169 15.17 15.66 -0.27
CA ARG A 169 14.23 14.63 0.18
C ARG A 169 12.90 15.24 0.64
N CYS A 170 12.95 16.35 1.38
CA CYS A 170 11.77 17.11 1.78
C CYS A 170 10.95 17.61 0.57
N ILE A 171 11.63 18.06 -0.51
CA ILE A 171 10.96 18.49 -1.75
C ILE A 171 10.27 17.31 -2.47
N LYS A 172 10.89 16.12 -2.45
CA LYS A 172 10.33 14.91 -3.08
C LYS A 172 9.19 14.28 -2.29
N SER A 173 9.25 14.35 -0.96
CA SER A 173 8.32 13.68 -0.05
C SER A 173 8.03 14.60 1.12
N PRO A 174 6.98 15.44 1.03
CA PRO A 174 6.64 16.40 2.08
C PRO A 174 6.34 15.77 3.45
N GLU A 175 5.91 14.51 3.49
CA GLU A 175 5.66 13.74 4.72
C GLU A 175 6.94 13.50 5.55
N ASP A 176 8.11 13.48 4.89
CA ASP A 176 9.40 13.29 5.56
C ASP A 176 9.89 14.57 6.27
N CYS A 177 9.35 15.75 5.93
CA CYS A 177 9.81 17.05 6.45
C CYS A 177 9.75 17.14 7.98
N ASP A 178 8.66 16.64 8.56
CA ASP A 178 8.40 16.69 10.01
C ASP A 178 9.40 15.81 10.78
N LEU A 179 9.78 14.66 10.20
CA LEU A 179 10.79 13.76 10.79
C LEU A 179 12.19 14.38 10.80
N PHE A 180 12.52 15.19 9.79
CA PHE A 180 13.84 15.80 9.68
C PHE A 180 13.94 17.17 10.37
N GLY A 181 12.85 17.71 10.91
CA GLY A 181 12.84 19.02 11.60
C GLY A 181 13.29 20.18 10.70
N VAL A 182 13.14 20.03 9.38
CA VAL A 182 13.58 21.03 8.39
C VAL A 182 12.45 22.02 8.14
N ARG A 183 12.74 23.32 8.25
CA ARG A 183 11.80 24.36 7.86
C ARG A 183 12.02 24.69 6.39
N MET A 184 11.00 24.48 5.56
CA MET A 184 11.04 24.73 4.11
C MET A 184 11.19 26.22 3.72
N GLN A 185 11.34 27.11 4.70
CA GLN A 185 11.53 28.55 4.53
C GLN A 185 13.03 28.96 4.48
N ASP A 186 13.95 28.01 4.62
CA ASP A 186 15.39 28.29 4.59
C ASP A 186 15.85 28.70 3.18
N GLY A 187 16.50 29.85 3.08
CA GLY A 187 17.21 30.30 1.87
C GLY A 187 18.71 30.00 1.97
N PHE A 188 19.31 29.54 0.88
CA PHE A 188 20.75 29.25 0.83
C PHE A 188 21.51 30.33 0.07
N LEU A 189 22.58 30.85 0.68
CA LEU A 189 23.51 31.76 0.03
C LEU A 189 24.82 31.03 -0.28
N LEU A 190 25.09 30.76 -1.55
CA LEU A 190 26.35 30.17 -2.01
C LEU A 190 27.35 31.29 -2.31
N PHE A 191 28.50 31.31 -1.63
CA PHE A 191 29.55 32.31 -1.82
C PHE A 191 30.90 31.71 -2.25
N GLY A 192 31.85 32.53 -2.71
CA GLY A 192 33.21 32.14 -3.08
C GLY A 192 33.66 32.69 -4.44
N PRO A 193 34.87 32.34 -4.92
CA PRO A 193 35.41 32.84 -6.18
C PRO A 193 34.52 32.53 -7.39
N PRO A 194 34.63 33.32 -8.49
CA PRO A 194 34.01 32.96 -9.77
C PRO A 194 34.59 31.62 -10.26
N GLY A 195 33.76 30.81 -10.91
CA GLY A 195 34.17 29.50 -11.43
C GLY A 195 34.11 28.32 -10.45
N CYS A 196 33.81 28.53 -9.16
CA CYS A 196 33.69 27.43 -8.18
C CYS A 196 32.35 26.65 -8.25
N GLY A 197 31.65 26.66 -9.38
CA GLY A 197 30.49 25.78 -9.61
C GLY A 197 29.18 26.14 -8.90
N LYS A 198 29.02 27.34 -8.33
CA LYS A 198 27.79 27.74 -7.59
C LYS A 198 26.50 27.54 -8.41
N THR A 199 26.49 28.02 -9.64
CA THR A 199 25.37 27.87 -10.57
C THR A 199 25.16 26.40 -10.98
N LEU A 200 26.22 25.60 -11.09
CA LEU A 200 26.13 24.17 -11.41
C LEU A 200 25.52 23.38 -10.25
N ILE A 201 25.92 23.67 -9.01
CA ILE A 201 25.36 23.06 -7.80
C ILE A 201 23.85 23.35 -7.72
N ALA A 202 23.44 24.61 -7.92
CA ALA A 202 22.03 24.98 -7.86
C ALA A 202 21.19 24.21 -8.90
N LYS A 203 21.72 24.03 -10.11
CA LYS A 203 21.08 23.21 -11.16
C LYS A 203 21.04 21.72 -10.80
N ALA A 204 22.13 21.18 -10.26
CA ALA A 204 22.21 19.77 -9.84
C ALA A 204 21.22 19.45 -8.70
N VAL A 205 21.09 20.37 -7.72
CA VAL A 205 20.09 20.27 -6.64
C VAL A 205 18.67 20.26 -7.22
N ALA A 206 18.36 21.17 -8.17
CA ALA A 206 17.05 21.23 -8.79
C ALA A 206 16.72 19.97 -9.61
N HIS A 207 17.69 19.45 -10.37
CA HIS A 207 17.53 18.22 -11.12
C HIS A 207 17.31 17.02 -10.19
N GLU A 208 18.14 16.85 -9.15
CA GLU A 208 17.98 15.75 -8.21
C GLU A 208 16.65 15.84 -7.47
N ALA A 209 16.19 17.04 -7.10
CA ALA A 209 14.88 17.26 -6.48
C ALA A 209 13.70 17.06 -7.44
N GLY A 210 13.93 17.04 -8.75
CA GLY A 210 12.85 17.06 -9.76
C GLY A 210 12.05 18.37 -9.74
N ALA A 211 12.68 19.48 -9.33
CA ALA A 211 12.04 20.77 -9.16
C ALA A 211 12.25 21.66 -10.41
N ASN A 212 11.27 22.52 -10.68
CA ASN A 212 11.41 23.58 -11.67
C ASN A 212 12.54 24.53 -11.26
N PHE A 213 13.27 25.09 -12.23
CA PHE A 213 14.41 25.96 -11.96
C PHE A 213 14.25 27.32 -12.64
N ILE A 214 14.15 28.37 -11.83
CA ILE A 214 14.08 29.75 -12.30
C ILE A 214 15.44 30.38 -12.06
N HIS A 215 16.20 30.62 -13.14
CA HIS A 215 17.50 31.30 -13.10
C HIS A 215 17.32 32.78 -13.37
N ILE A 216 17.77 33.62 -12.45
CA ILE A 216 17.70 35.07 -12.56
C ILE A 216 19.14 35.59 -12.50
N LYS A 217 19.62 36.27 -13.53
CA LYS A 217 20.96 36.88 -13.50
C LYS A 217 20.88 38.30 -12.92
N GLY A 218 21.87 38.70 -12.13
CA GLY A 218 21.96 40.03 -11.52
C GLY A 218 21.73 41.19 -12.51
N PRO A 219 22.32 41.17 -13.72
CA PRO A 219 22.05 42.19 -14.76
C PRO A 219 20.58 42.26 -15.22
N ASP A 220 19.83 41.16 -15.18
CA ASP A 220 18.40 41.13 -15.55
C ASP A 220 17.53 41.83 -14.49
N ILE A 221 18.01 41.87 -13.25
CA ILE A 221 17.39 42.63 -12.15
C ILE A 221 17.76 44.11 -12.29
N LEU A 222 19.03 44.42 -12.57
CA LEU A 222 19.55 45.80 -12.66
C LEU A 222 19.03 46.58 -13.89
N LYS A 223 18.80 45.92 -15.04
CA LYS A 223 18.15 46.56 -16.21
C LYS A 223 16.72 47.01 -15.91
N LYS A 224 16.05 46.41 -14.92
CA LYS A 224 14.68 46.72 -14.51
C LYS A 224 14.60 47.69 -13.32
N TYR A 225 15.73 48.18 -12.82
CA TYR A 225 15.81 49.07 -11.65
C TYR A 225 15.41 50.53 -11.94
N VAL A 226 15.16 50.88 -13.20
CA VAL A 226 14.58 52.19 -13.56
C VAL A 226 13.06 52.06 -13.53
N GLY A 227 12.47 52.12 -12.32
CA GLY A 227 11.07 52.50 -12.10
C GLY A 227 10.07 51.45 -11.60
N ASP A 228 10.31 50.13 -11.75
CA ASP A 228 9.24 49.11 -11.51
C ASP A 228 9.74 47.74 -10.99
N SER A 229 10.77 47.74 -10.15
CA SER A 229 11.53 46.51 -9.77
C SER A 229 10.79 45.56 -8.80
N GLU A 230 9.96 46.08 -7.89
CA GLU A 230 9.26 45.24 -6.90
C GLU A 230 8.15 44.39 -7.57
N SER A 231 7.43 44.98 -8.52
CA SER A 231 6.30 44.34 -9.19
C SER A 231 6.76 43.12 -10.00
N GLU A 232 7.92 43.21 -10.64
CA GLU A 232 8.54 42.12 -11.40
C GLU A 232 9.07 40.99 -10.51
N ILE A 233 9.74 41.32 -9.39
CA ILE A 233 10.17 40.32 -8.41
C ILE A 233 8.94 39.58 -7.85
N ARG A 234 7.87 40.30 -7.53
CA ARG A 234 6.61 39.71 -7.05
C ARG A 234 5.99 38.77 -8.08
N LYS A 235 6.00 39.13 -9.37
CA LYS A 235 5.54 38.24 -10.47
C LYS A 235 6.37 36.96 -10.54
N ILE A 236 7.69 37.05 -10.43
CA ILE A 236 8.59 35.89 -10.44
C ILE A 236 8.26 34.94 -9.29
N PHE A 237 8.12 35.44 -8.06
CA PHE A 237 7.80 34.61 -6.89
C PHE A 237 6.39 34.03 -6.97
N ASN A 238 5.39 34.78 -7.44
CA ASN A 238 4.05 34.25 -7.66
C ASN A 238 4.08 33.08 -8.65
N ARG A 239 4.83 33.22 -9.75
CA ARG A 239 4.99 32.15 -10.74
C ARG A 239 5.76 30.95 -10.20
N ALA A 240 6.78 31.18 -9.36
CA ALA A 240 7.49 30.11 -8.67
C ALA A 240 6.55 29.28 -7.76
N ARG A 241 5.62 29.95 -7.07
CA ARG A 241 4.58 29.29 -6.25
C ARG A 241 3.62 28.47 -7.10
N THR A 242 3.17 29.00 -8.24
CA THR A 242 2.29 28.27 -9.18
C THR A 242 2.96 27.03 -9.77
N ASN A 243 4.29 27.06 -9.92
CA ASN A 243 5.10 25.97 -10.48
C ASN A 243 5.81 25.14 -9.40
N ALA A 244 5.31 25.11 -8.16
CA ALA A 244 5.88 24.28 -7.10
C ALA A 244 5.83 22.78 -7.47
N PRO A 245 6.87 21.98 -7.18
CA PRO A 245 8.12 22.34 -6.51
C PRO A 245 9.07 23.14 -7.43
N CYS A 246 9.62 24.25 -6.92
CA CYS A 246 10.44 25.18 -7.70
C CYS A 246 11.63 25.71 -6.88
N ILE A 247 12.80 25.81 -7.51
CA ILE A 247 13.99 26.48 -6.99
C ILE A 247 14.20 27.78 -7.76
N VAL A 248 14.26 28.90 -7.04
CA VAL A 248 14.58 30.21 -7.60
C VAL A 248 16.04 30.51 -7.28
N PHE A 249 16.87 30.61 -8.31
CA PHE A 249 18.30 30.87 -8.17
C PHE A 249 18.65 32.26 -8.70
N PHE A 250 19.17 33.10 -7.82
CA PHE A 250 19.69 34.41 -8.17
C PHE A 250 21.21 34.33 -8.34
N ASP A 251 21.67 34.61 -9.55
CA ASP A 251 23.09 34.61 -9.93
C ASP A 251 23.62 36.05 -9.93
N GLU A 252 24.90 36.23 -9.59
CA GLU A 252 25.53 37.56 -9.50
C GLU A 252 24.74 38.58 -8.66
N VAL A 253 24.20 38.17 -7.50
CA VAL A 253 23.56 39.10 -6.56
C VAL A 253 24.63 40.00 -5.97
N LYS A 254 24.87 41.14 -6.63
CA LYS A 254 25.59 42.26 -6.05
C LYS A 254 24.63 42.97 -5.13
N PHE A 255 24.70 42.65 -3.84
CA PHE A 255 24.03 43.48 -2.83
C PHE A 255 24.63 44.88 -2.91
N VAL A 256 23.86 45.84 -3.44
CA VAL A 256 24.12 47.24 -3.15
C VAL A 256 23.77 47.41 -1.68
N SER A 257 24.77 47.39 -0.82
CA SER A 257 24.68 47.48 0.63
C SER A 257 24.29 48.88 1.12
N ASN A 258 23.29 49.52 0.50
CA ASN A 258 22.89 50.88 0.85
C ASN A 258 21.37 51.15 0.88
N ALA A 259 20.56 50.16 1.29
CA ALA A 259 19.12 50.39 1.47
C ALA A 259 18.43 49.60 2.60
N PHE A 260 19.18 48.94 3.50
CA PHE A 260 18.57 48.22 4.64
C PHE A 260 19.05 48.69 6.03
N TYR A 261 19.78 49.81 6.10
CA TYR A 261 20.04 50.52 7.36
C TYR A 261 19.87 52.03 7.18
N LYS A 262 18.63 52.46 6.97
CA LYS A 262 18.02 53.59 7.67
C LYS A 262 16.54 53.27 7.87
#